data_AF-A0A7C7IGU8-F1
#
_entry.id   AF-A0A7C7IGU8-F1
#
_cell.length_a   1.000
_cell.length_b   1.000
_cell.length_c   1.000
_cell.angle_alpha   90.00
_cell.angle_beta   90.00
_cell.angle_gamma   90.00
#
_symmetry.space_group_name_H-M   'P 1'
#
loop_
_entity.id
_entity.type
_entity.pdbx_description
1 polymer ?
#
loop_
_entity_poly.entity_id
_entity_poly.type
_entity_poly.pdbx_seq_one_letter_code
_entity_poly.pdbx_strand_id
1 'polypeptide(L)'
;MIWCRFQSGQKVSFGIVEGDVVTEVSGSPFDEHTVTATTHQLSQVKLLAPVIPGMLYAAGPNHRGHVEGMAARRGTPPSYPDRPSPNYRSVHAIIGSEENIVVPKDCSGAVQPEGQLAVVIGKNARKVSVDEALDYVFGYTIGNDISQRPWQQEDRTMFRSKNCDTWKPMGPWIVTGLDPAAFRIIVRHNGDVWEDFSSSEQIWSAAECTVRDLDEAHALGFRFFAKEVSVSHAYVHLVEIGIPVTVGGLTVKTGDLLHGDKHGVTSIPFGIAAQIPDMVKTIADYEKMIIDLCQSSDFSMEALKENAKITRPY
;
A
#
# COMPACT_ATOMS: atom_id res chain seq x y z
N MET A 1 19.56 -8.11 -9.64
CA MET A 1 19.58 -6.64 -9.86
C MET A 1 18.37 -6.02 -9.19
N ILE A 2 18.44 -4.76 -8.78
CA ILE A 2 17.31 -4.04 -8.17
C ILE A 2 16.83 -2.96 -9.14
N TRP A 3 15.57 -3.05 -9.56
CA TRP A 3 14.94 -2.16 -10.52
C TRP A 3 13.87 -1.31 -9.85
N CYS A 4 13.96 0.01 -9.98
CA CYS A 4 12.93 0.91 -9.52
C CYS A 4 12.29 1.67 -10.69
N ARG A 5 11.04 2.09 -10.49
CA ARG A 5 10.43 3.19 -11.24
C ARG A 5 10.40 4.40 -10.32
N PHE A 6 10.96 5.51 -10.76
CA PHE A 6 11.13 6.69 -9.91
C PHE A 6 10.78 7.97 -10.66
N GLN A 7 10.49 9.02 -9.90
CA GLN A 7 10.27 10.36 -10.39
C GLN A 7 11.36 11.30 -9.88
N SER A 8 11.98 12.04 -10.80
CA SER A 8 12.92 13.13 -10.53
C SER A 8 12.40 14.40 -11.21
N GLY A 9 11.98 15.39 -10.41
CA GLY A 9 11.26 16.54 -10.92
C GLY A 9 9.95 16.13 -11.62
N GLN A 10 9.81 16.46 -12.90
CA GLN A 10 8.65 16.08 -13.71
C GLN A 10 8.85 14.79 -14.51
N LYS A 11 10.06 14.23 -14.52
CA LYS A 11 10.39 13.06 -15.31
C LYS A 11 10.17 11.79 -14.51
N VAL A 12 9.49 10.82 -15.13
CA VAL A 12 9.38 9.45 -14.62
C VAL A 12 10.29 8.56 -15.47
N SER A 13 11.14 7.79 -14.81
CA SER A 13 12.11 6.90 -15.45
C SER A 13 12.14 5.55 -14.73
N PHE A 14 12.72 4.55 -15.40
CA PHE A 14 13.24 3.36 -14.74
C PHE A 14 14.70 3.58 -14.34
N GLY A 15 15.15 2.86 -13.32
CA GLY A 15 16.54 2.90 -12.90
C GLY A 15 16.96 1.64 -12.17
N ILE A 16 18.28 1.45 -12.09
CA ILE A 16 18.91 0.38 -11.33
C ILE A 16 19.39 0.99 -10.01
N VAL A 17 19.05 0.34 -8.90
CA VAL A 17 19.44 0.76 -7.55
C VAL A 17 20.69 0.02 -7.13
N GLU A 18 21.74 0.77 -6.77
CA GLU A 18 22.97 0.24 -6.19
C GLU A 18 23.32 1.06 -4.95
N GLY A 19 23.19 0.45 -3.77
CA GLY A 19 23.31 1.16 -2.50
C GLY A 19 22.26 2.25 -2.37
N ASP A 20 22.73 3.49 -2.29
CA ASP A 20 21.91 4.70 -2.14
C ASP A 20 21.81 5.52 -3.43
N VAL A 21 22.24 4.96 -4.57
CA VAL A 21 22.22 5.61 -5.88
C VAL A 21 21.26 4.88 -6.81
N VAL A 22 20.55 5.66 -7.64
CA VAL A 22 19.74 5.19 -8.75
C VAL A 22 20.39 5.64 -10.05
N THR A 23 20.78 4.69 -10.90
CA THR A 23 21.25 4.97 -12.26
C THR A 23 20.07 4.87 -13.22
N GLU A 24 19.76 5.96 -13.92
CA GLU A 24 18.64 6.01 -14.86
C GLU A 24 18.88 5.07 -16.05
N VAL A 25 17.82 4.38 -16.46
CA VAL A 25 17.78 3.52 -17.64
C VAL A 25 16.85 4.13 -18.69
N SER A 26 17.35 4.22 -19.92
CA SER A 26 16.51 4.49 -21.09
C SER A 26 15.83 3.21 -21.54
N GLY A 27 14.52 3.24 -21.76
CA GLY A 27 13.71 2.05 -22.05
C GLY A 27 13.00 1.52 -20.79
N SER A 28 12.81 0.20 -20.73
CA SER A 28 12.12 -0.47 -19.62
C SER A 28 12.85 -1.76 -19.20
N PRO A 29 12.69 -2.23 -17.96
CA PRO A 29 13.23 -3.52 -17.53
C PRO A 29 12.67 -4.72 -18.31
N PHE A 30 11.56 -4.55 -19.02
CA PHE A 30 10.84 -5.62 -19.72
C PHE A 30 11.10 -5.63 -21.23
N ASP A 31 11.82 -4.63 -21.75
CA ASP A 31 12.11 -4.44 -23.17
C ASP A 31 13.61 -4.10 -23.36
N GLU A 32 13.99 -3.72 -24.58
CA GLU A 32 15.33 -3.18 -24.84
C GLU A 32 15.58 -1.93 -23.99
N HIS A 33 16.77 -1.86 -23.40
CA HIS A 33 17.13 -0.76 -22.54
C HIS A 33 18.63 -0.48 -22.56
N THR A 34 19.00 0.71 -22.09
CA THR A 34 20.41 1.12 -21.95
C THR A 34 20.59 1.87 -20.64
N VAL A 35 21.58 1.45 -19.86
CA VAL A 35 21.99 2.17 -18.65
C VAL A 35 22.62 3.49 -19.07
N THR A 36 22.10 4.60 -18.55
CA THR A 36 22.58 5.93 -18.89
C THR A 36 23.70 6.37 -17.95
N ALA A 37 24.33 7.51 -18.23
CA ALA A 37 25.26 8.15 -17.30
C ALA A 37 24.55 9.00 -16.22
N THR A 38 23.22 9.13 -16.27
CA THR A 38 22.46 9.95 -15.33
C THR A 38 22.21 9.17 -14.05
N THR A 39 22.63 9.74 -12.92
CA THR A 39 22.46 9.16 -11.59
C THR A 39 21.74 10.11 -10.66
N HIS A 40 20.98 9.56 -9.73
CA HIS A 40 20.31 10.29 -8.66
C HIS A 40 20.63 9.66 -7.31
N GLN A 41 20.69 10.47 -6.27
CA GLN A 41 20.61 9.93 -4.92
C GLN A 41 19.20 9.35 -4.71
N LEU A 42 19.09 8.14 -4.18
CA LEU A 42 17.83 7.47 -3.91
C LEU A 42 16.89 8.31 -3.03
N SER A 43 17.45 9.04 -2.07
CA SER A 43 16.70 9.95 -1.19
C SER A 43 16.20 11.24 -1.87
N GLN A 44 16.66 11.53 -3.09
CA GLN A 44 16.26 12.71 -3.87
C GLN A 44 15.22 12.41 -4.94
N VAL A 45 14.78 11.16 -5.06
CA VAL A 45 13.76 10.75 -6.02
C VAL A 45 12.53 10.22 -5.31
N LYS A 46 11.34 10.41 -5.90
CA LYS A 46 10.13 9.74 -5.42
C LYS A 46 10.07 8.34 -6.04
N LEU A 47 10.12 7.30 -5.24
CA LEU A 47 9.83 5.94 -5.71
C LEU A 47 8.34 5.82 -6.05
N LEU A 48 8.05 5.18 -7.18
CA LEU A 48 6.70 4.86 -7.63
C LEU A 48 6.49 3.34 -7.53
N ALA A 49 5.25 2.89 -7.75
CA ALA A 49 5.02 1.47 -7.98
C ALA A 49 5.93 1.00 -9.13
N PRO A 50 6.74 -0.06 -8.92
CA PRO A 50 7.82 -0.41 -9.84
C PRO A 50 7.31 -0.99 -11.17
N VAL A 51 6.05 -1.41 -11.20
CA VAL A 51 5.34 -1.85 -12.40
C VAL A 51 3.86 -1.53 -12.26
N ILE A 52 3.24 -1.03 -13.35
CA ILE A 52 1.79 -1.02 -13.51
C ILE A 52 1.49 -2.05 -14.59
N PRO A 53 1.09 -3.27 -14.23
CA PRO A 53 0.74 -4.27 -15.21
C PRO A 53 -0.60 -3.94 -15.86
N GLY A 54 -0.86 -4.48 -17.05
CA GLY A 54 -2.21 -4.60 -17.61
C GLY A 54 -3.12 -5.58 -16.84
N MET A 55 -2.57 -6.59 -16.16
CA MET A 55 -3.30 -7.58 -15.36
C MET A 55 -2.61 -7.84 -14.01
N LEU A 56 -3.41 -7.89 -12.94
CA LEU A 56 -2.96 -8.26 -11.60
C LEU A 56 -3.82 -9.41 -11.07
N TYR A 57 -3.16 -10.49 -10.64
CA TYR A 57 -3.81 -11.61 -9.98
C TYR A 57 -3.31 -11.72 -8.53
N ALA A 58 -4.15 -12.22 -7.64
CA ALA A 58 -3.75 -12.59 -6.29
C ALA A 58 -4.25 -13.99 -5.97
N ALA A 59 -3.39 -14.85 -5.44
CA ALA A 59 -3.75 -16.17 -4.98
C ALA A 59 -4.77 -16.07 -3.82
N GLY A 60 -5.68 -17.05 -3.73
CA GLY A 60 -6.44 -17.32 -2.51
C GLY A 60 -5.54 -17.82 -1.38
N PRO A 61 -6.10 -18.40 -0.30
CA PRO A 61 -5.32 -18.92 0.82
C PRO A 61 -4.17 -19.83 0.34
N ASN A 62 -2.92 -19.37 0.52
CA ASN A 62 -1.75 -20.05 -0.04
C ASN A 62 -0.64 -20.29 0.99
N HIS A 63 -0.95 -20.16 2.28
CA HIS A 63 0.02 -20.33 3.36
C HIS A 63 -0.52 -21.28 4.41
N ARG A 64 0.28 -22.26 4.85
CA ARG A 64 -0.18 -23.28 5.81
C ARG A 64 -0.65 -22.66 7.12
N GLY A 65 0.19 -21.82 7.71
CA GLY A 65 -0.17 -21.07 8.91
C GLY A 65 -1.46 -20.27 8.76
N HIS A 66 -1.77 -19.76 7.56
CA HIS A 66 -3.03 -19.06 7.30
C HIS A 66 -4.25 -19.94 7.38
N VAL A 67 -4.18 -21.10 6.72
CA VAL A 67 -5.26 -22.08 6.75
C VAL A 67 -5.49 -22.57 8.18
N GLU A 68 -4.40 -22.86 8.90
CA GLU A 68 -4.45 -23.32 10.29
C GLU A 68 -5.00 -22.26 11.24
N GLY A 69 -4.58 -21.00 11.10
CA GLY A 69 -5.09 -19.88 11.89
C GLY A 69 -6.57 -19.61 11.69
N MET A 70 -7.03 -19.62 10.44
CA MET A 70 -8.45 -19.48 10.13
C MET A 70 -9.27 -20.62 10.73
N ALA A 71 -8.76 -21.84 10.65
CA ALA A 71 -9.38 -23.02 11.24
C ALA A 71 -9.48 -22.93 12.77
N ALA A 72 -8.39 -22.55 13.44
CA ALA A 72 -8.36 -22.34 14.88
C ALA A 72 -9.39 -21.30 15.33
N ARG A 73 -9.47 -20.16 14.64
CA ARG A 73 -10.45 -19.09 14.93
C ARG A 73 -11.90 -19.52 14.75
N ARG A 74 -12.15 -20.45 13.84
CA ARG A 74 -13.49 -20.99 13.56
C ARG A 74 -13.83 -22.20 14.43
N GLY A 75 -12.87 -22.75 15.16
CA GLY A 75 -13.04 -24.02 15.88
C GLY A 75 -13.26 -25.21 14.94
N THR A 76 -12.72 -25.15 13.72
CA THR A 76 -12.87 -26.19 12.68
C THR A 76 -11.51 -26.79 12.33
N PRO A 77 -11.45 -28.01 11.76
CA PRO A 77 -10.18 -28.53 11.23
C PRO A 77 -9.68 -27.68 10.04
N PRO A 78 -8.36 -27.57 9.82
CA PRO A 78 -7.79 -26.90 8.65
C PRO A 78 -8.21 -27.61 7.37
N SER A 79 -8.74 -26.83 6.42
CA SER A 79 -9.07 -27.27 5.07
C SER A 79 -8.12 -26.62 4.09
N TYR A 80 -7.14 -27.38 3.63
CA TYR A 80 -6.18 -26.92 2.62
C TYR A 80 -6.84 -26.91 1.23
N PRO A 81 -6.57 -25.89 0.40
CA PRO A 81 -7.02 -25.88 -0.98
C PRO A 81 -6.38 -27.04 -1.75
N ASP A 82 -7.19 -27.72 -2.56
CA ASP A 82 -6.79 -28.82 -3.45
C ASP A 82 -6.25 -28.34 -4.80
N ARG A 83 -6.44 -27.05 -5.11
CA ARG A 83 -5.90 -26.36 -6.28
C ARG A 83 -5.62 -24.89 -6.00
N PRO A 84 -4.73 -24.22 -6.77
CA PRO A 84 -4.60 -22.77 -6.75
C PRO A 84 -5.94 -22.08 -7.05
N SER A 85 -6.17 -20.91 -6.44
CA SER A 85 -7.39 -20.12 -6.68
C SER A 85 -7.03 -18.65 -6.88
N PRO A 86 -6.42 -18.29 -8.04
CA PRO A 86 -6.11 -16.90 -8.31
C PRO A 86 -7.40 -16.12 -8.58
N ASN A 87 -7.41 -14.87 -8.14
CA ASN A 87 -8.51 -13.96 -8.32
C ASN A 87 -7.97 -12.65 -8.90
N TYR A 88 -8.75 -12.02 -9.77
CA TYR A 88 -8.39 -10.73 -10.35
C TYR A 88 -8.26 -9.65 -9.28
N ARG A 89 -7.32 -8.73 -9.50
CA ARG A 89 -7.24 -7.46 -8.80
C ARG A 89 -7.15 -6.30 -9.79
N SER A 90 -7.76 -5.17 -9.45
CA SER A 90 -7.72 -3.96 -10.25
C SER A 90 -6.32 -3.37 -10.23
N VAL A 91 -5.77 -3.15 -11.42
CA VAL A 91 -4.47 -2.48 -11.60
C VAL A 91 -4.55 -1.00 -11.22
N HIS A 92 -5.75 -0.41 -11.21
CA HIS A 92 -5.99 0.97 -10.77
C HIS A 92 -5.92 1.15 -9.26
N ALA A 93 -5.98 0.05 -8.49
CA ALA A 93 -5.79 0.11 -7.04
C ALA A 93 -4.31 0.22 -6.63
N ILE A 94 -3.37 0.13 -7.59
CA ILE A 94 -1.93 0.13 -7.32
C ILE A 94 -1.45 1.53 -6.92
N ILE A 95 -0.70 1.58 -5.82
CA ILE A 95 0.05 2.75 -5.38
C ILE A 95 1.49 2.35 -5.05
N GLY A 96 2.40 3.33 -5.13
CA GLY A 96 3.80 3.15 -4.79
C GLY A 96 4.06 3.06 -3.29
N SER A 97 5.33 2.86 -2.96
CA SER A 97 5.79 2.91 -1.57
C SER A 97 5.55 4.29 -0.95
N GLU A 98 5.22 4.31 0.34
CA GLU A 98 4.93 5.53 1.13
C GLU A 98 3.68 6.31 0.69
N GLU A 99 2.93 5.83 -0.29
CA GLU A 99 1.65 6.44 -0.67
C GLU A 99 0.52 5.98 0.27
N ASN A 100 -0.46 6.86 0.47
CA ASN A 100 -1.54 6.63 1.43
C ASN A 100 -2.56 5.59 0.92
N ILE A 101 -2.90 4.64 1.78
CA ILE A 101 -4.09 3.81 1.61
C ILE A 101 -5.30 4.62 2.08
N VAL A 102 -6.24 4.86 1.18
CA VAL A 102 -7.49 5.57 1.45
C VAL A 102 -8.59 4.54 1.71
N VAL A 103 -9.17 4.61 2.91
CA VAL A 103 -10.35 3.82 3.27
C VAL A 103 -11.60 4.61 2.88
N PRO A 104 -12.48 4.07 2.00
CA PRO A 104 -13.74 4.72 1.65
C PRO A 104 -14.61 5.00 2.88
N LYS A 105 -15.34 6.11 2.89
CA LYS A 105 -16.15 6.54 4.05
C LYS A 105 -17.29 5.56 4.39
N ASP A 106 -17.79 4.85 3.40
CA ASP A 106 -18.85 3.84 3.52
C ASP A 106 -18.32 2.44 3.87
N CYS A 107 -17.00 2.31 4.05
CA CYS A 107 -16.37 1.10 4.54
C CYS A 107 -16.70 0.90 6.03
N SER A 108 -17.64 -0.01 6.32
CA SER A 108 -18.01 -0.38 7.68
C SER A 108 -17.23 -1.60 8.14
N GLY A 109 -16.42 -1.46 9.19
CA GLY A 109 -15.72 -2.58 9.83
C GLY A 109 -14.26 -2.74 9.40
N ALA A 110 -13.74 -3.96 9.51
CA ALA A 110 -12.31 -4.22 9.45
C ALA A 110 -11.74 -4.14 8.03
N VAL A 111 -10.79 -3.22 7.84
CA VAL A 111 -9.85 -3.20 6.71
C VAL A 111 -8.55 -3.83 7.18
N GLN A 112 -8.03 -4.79 6.44
CA GLN A 112 -6.88 -5.58 6.83
C GLN A 112 -5.80 -5.52 5.76
N PRO A 113 -4.52 -5.31 6.15
CA PRO A 113 -3.41 -5.61 5.27
C PRO A 113 -3.27 -7.12 5.07
N GLU A 114 -2.77 -7.49 3.90
CA GLU A 114 -2.35 -8.84 3.55
C GLU A 114 -1.02 -8.67 2.83
N GLY A 115 0.10 -8.69 3.55
CA GLY A 115 1.42 -8.41 2.98
C GLY A 115 1.94 -9.59 2.19
N GLN A 116 2.00 -9.50 0.87
CA GLN A 116 2.24 -10.62 -0.03
C GLN A 116 3.56 -10.51 -0.81
N LEU A 117 4.12 -11.65 -1.21
CA LEU A 117 5.16 -11.70 -2.22
C LEU A 117 4.53 -11.49 -3.60
N ALA A 118 4.90 -10.43 -4.30
CA ALA A 118 4.45 -10.17 -5.66
C ALA A 118 5.47 -10.70 -6.68
N VAL A 119 5.03 -11.59 -7.55
CA VAL A 119 5.82 -12.19 -8.62
C VAL A 119 5.61 -11.40 -9.90
N VAL A 120 6.66 -10.78 -10.42
CA VAL A 120 6.61 -9.99 -11.66
C VAL A 120 7.00 -10.87 -12.82
N ILE A 121 6.06 -11.09 -13.74
CA ILE A 121 6.27 -11.86 -14.97
C ILE A 121 6.93 -10.94 -16.01
N GLY A 122 8.00 -11.42 -16.66
CA GLY A 122 8.77 -10.65 -17.64
C GLY A 122 8.56 -11.08 -19.09
N LYS A 123 8.00 -12.26 -19.31
CA LYS A 123 7.84 -12.87 -20.63
C LYS A 123 6.39 -13.29 -20.83
N ASN A 124 5.93 -13.24 -22.08
CA ASN A 124 4.60 -13.75 -22.42
C ASN A 124 4.51 -15.24 -22.10
N ALA A 125 3.68 -15.61 -21.12
CA ALA A 125 3.53 -16.98 -20.68
C ALA A 125 2.21 -17.57 -21.21
N ARG A 126 2.29 -18.76 -21.80
CA ARG A 126 1.11 -19.52 -22.25
C ARG A 126 1.41 -21.01 -22.18
N LYS A 127 0.62 -21.75 -21.40
CA LYS A 127 0.81 -23.21 -21.25
C LYS A 127 2.21 -23.60 -20.81
N VAL A 128 2.78 -22.82 -19.90
CA VAL A 128 4.12 -23.06 -19.34
C VAL A 128 4.02 -24.19 -18.32
N SER A 129 4.94 -25.13 -18.37
CA SER A 129 5.05 -26.19 -17.37
C SER A 129 5.56 -25.64 -16.03
N VAL A 130 5.41 -26.41 -14.95
CA VAL A 130 5.89 -25.98 -13.61
C VAL A 130 7.40 -25.79 -13.60
N ASP A 131 8.12 -26.71 -14.25
CA ASP A 131 9.58 -26.72 -14.28
C ASP A 131 10.15 -25.52 -15.05
N GLU A 132 9.39 -24.99 -16.02
CA GLU A 132 9.77 -23.82 -16.83
C GLU A 132 9.22 -22.50 -16.27
N ALA A 133 8.29 -22.53 -15.30
CA ALA A 133 7.53 -21.35 -14.88
C ALA A 133 8.43 -20.21 -14.36
N LEU A 134 9.49 -20.55 -13.62
CA LEU A 134 10.41 -19.55 -13.07
C LEU A 134 11.23 -18.84 -14.16
N ASP A 135 11.41 -19.42 -15.34
CA ASP A 135 12.11 -18.78 -16.46
C ASP A 135 11.33 -17.58 -17.05
N TYR A 136 10.03 -17.49 -16.72
CA TYR A 136 9.14 -16.40 -17.12
C TYR A 136 9.06 -15.30 -16.07
N VAL A 137 9.55 -15.55 -14.85
CA VAL A 137 9.59 -14.57 -13.76
C VAL A 137 10.74 -13.59 -14.02
N PHE A 138 10.43 -12.31 -14.12
CA PHE A 138 11.42 -11.25 -14.17
C PHE A 138 12.07 -11.04 -12.80
N GLY A 139 11.24 -10.98 -11.76
CA GLY A 139 11.69 -10.77 -10.40
C GLY A 139 10.53 -10.67 -9.43
N TYR A 140 10.84 -10.19 -8.23
CA TYR A 140 9.90 -10.13 -7.12
C TYR A 140 9.87 -8.73 -6.52
N THR A 141 8.70 -8.32 -6.05
CA THR A 141 8.48 -7.10 -5.26
C THR A 141 7.58 -7.41 -4.08
N ILE A 142 7.39 -6.46 -3.17
CA ILE A 142 6.40 -6.58 -2.10
C ILE A 142 5.06 -6.07 -2.63
N GLY A 143 3.99 -6.75 -2.27
CA GLY A 143 2.60 -6.33 -2.50
C GLY A 143 1.80 -6.32 -1.20
N ASN A 144 0.69 -5.61 -1.18
CA ASN A 144 -0.27 -5.66 -0.08
C ASN A 144 -1.70 -5.78 -0.64
N ASP A 145 -2.38 -6.89 -0.39
CA ASP A 145 -3.75 -7.15 -0.86
C ASP A 145 -4.78 -6.67 0.16
N ILE A 146 -4.90 -5.35 0.31
CA ILE A 146 -5.82 -4.73 1.28
C ILE A 146 -7.24 -5.29 1.09
N SER A 147 -7.85 -5.65 2.22
CA SER A 147 -9.09 -6.41 2.26
C SER A 147 -10.10 -5.83 3.23
N GLN A 148 -11.34 -5.73 2.80
CA GLN A 148 -12.49 -5.37 3.63
C GLN A 148 -13.33 -6.60 3.90
N ARG A 149 -13.37 -7.06 5.16
CA ARG A 149 -13.94 -8.37 5.48
C ARG A 149 -15.48 -8.43 5.37
N PRO A 150 -16.24 -7.45 5.89
CA PRO A 150 -17.70 -7.40 5.66
C PRO A 150 -18.13 -7.49 4.19
N TRP A 151 -17.61 -6.62 3.32
CA TRP A 151 -17.85 -6.64 1.88
C TRP A 151 -17.41 -7.97 1.24
N GLN A 152 -16.32 -8.58 1.71
CA GLN A 152 -15.88 -9.87 1.20
C GLN A 152 -16.87 -11.00 1.51
N GLN A 153 -17.65 -10.87 2.59
CA GLN A 153 -18.68 -11.84 2.98
C GLN A 153 -20.04 -11.54 2.35
N GLU A 154 -20.40 -10.27 2.24
CA GLU A 154 -21.70 -9.81 1.75
C GLU A 154 -21.79 -9.81 0.23
N ASP A 155 -20.71 -9.43 -0.46
CA ASP A 155 -20.72 -9.31 -1.91
C ASP A 155 -20.52 -10.68 -2.57
N ARG A 156 -21.19 -10.87 -3.71
CA ARG A 156 -21.06 -12.08 -4.53
C ARG A 156 -19.62 -12.33 -5.00
N THR A 157 -18.84 -11.26 -5.16
CA THR A 157 -17.45 -11.33 -5.65
C THR A 157 -16.56 -10.47 -4.77
N MET A 158 -15.24 -10.71 -4.85
CA MET A 158 -14.26 -9.90 -4.12
C MET A 158 -14.01 -8.52 -4.77
N PHE A 159 -14.88 -8.06 -5.66
CA PHE A 159 -14.64 -6.83 -6.43
C PHE A 159 -14.47 -5.63 -5.50
N ARG A 160 -15.50 -5.25 -4.75
CA ARG A 160 -15.44 -4.09 -3.86
C ARG A 160 -14.48 -4.31 -2.68
N SER A 161 -14.46 -5.51 -2.11
CA SER A 161 -13.65 -5.84 -0.93
C SER A 161 -12.15 -5.91 -1.14
N LYS A 162 -11.67 -5.95 -2.39
CA LYS A 162 -10.24 -6.03 -2.71
C LYS A 162 -9.77 -4.96 -3.71
N ASN A 163 -10.65 -4.20 -4.36
CA ASN A 163 -10.27 -3.39 -5.54
C ASN A 163 -10.59 -1.90 -5.46
N CYS A 164 -10.87 -1.38 -4.28
CA CYS A 164 -10.92 0.08 -4.10
C CYS A 164 -9.58 0.72 -4.48
N ASP A 165 -9.63 1.98 -4.88
CA ASP A 165 -8.43 2.76 -5.14
C ASP A 165 -7.47 2.67 -3.96
N THR A 166 -6.15 2.66 -4.24
CA THR A 166 -5.07 2.60 -3.24
C THR A 166 -4.90 1.28 -2.49
N TRP A 167 -5.71 0.24 -2.77
CA TRP A 167 -5.70 -1.01 -2.01
C TRP A 167 -4.70 -2.06 -2.51
N LYS A 168 -3.81 -1.70 -3.44
CA LYS A 168 -2.70 -2.53 -3.91
C LYS A 168 -1.34 -1.83 -3.79
N PRO A 169 -0.91 -1.43 -2.58
CA PRO A 169 0.47 -0.98 -2.39
C PRO A 169 1.48 -1.99 -2.96
N MET A 170 2.42 -1.50 -3.76
CA MET A 170 3.41 -2.33 -4.43
C MET A 170 4.76 -1.60 -4.51
N GLY A 171 5.84 -2.29 -4.16
CA GLY A 171 7.19 -1.76 -4.24
C GLY A 171 8.13 -2.28 -3.14
N PRO A 172 9.19 -1.53 -2.81
CA PRO A 172 9.65 -0.29 -3.45
C PRO A 172 10.30 -0.47 -4.83
N TRP A 173 10.71 -1.70 -5.15
CA TRP A 173 11.43 -2.04 -6.38
C TRP A 173 11.27 -3.52 -6.67
N ILE A 174 11.65 -3.91 -7.88
CA ILE A 174 11.71 -5.31 -8.31
C ILE A 174 13.14 -5.83 -8.16
N VAL A 175 13.29 -6.97 -7.49
CA VAL A 175 14.58 -7.65 -7.38
C VAL A 175 14.58 -8.91 -8.25
N THR A 176 15.56 -9.01 -9.12
CA THR A 176 15.73 -10.14 -10.04
C THR A 176 16.70 -11.19 -9.49
N GLY A 177 16.53 -12.44 -9.91
CA GLY A 177 17.46 -13.54 -9.59
C GLY A 177 17.37 -14.04 -8.14
N LEU A 178 16.22 -13.89 -7.49
CA LEU A 178 15.98 -14.41 -6.14
C LEU A 178 15.32 -15.79 -6.19
N ASP A 179 15.61 -16.62 -5.18
CA ASP A 179 14.91 -17.87 -4.95
C ASP A 179 13.53 -17.59 -4.30
N PRO A 180 12.40 -17.95 -4.95
CA PRO A 180 11.07 -17.73 -4.41
C PRO A 180 10.78 -18.44 -3.09
N ALA A 181 11.53 -19.48 -2.72
CA ALA A 181 11.36 -20.21 -1.46
C ALA A 181 12.18 -19.62 -0.30
N ALA A 182 13.08 -18.67 -0.57
CA ALA A 182 14.04 -18.16 0.41
C ALA A 182 13.63 -16.84 1.08
N PHE A 183 12.36 -16.44 0.98
CA PHE A 183 11.88 -15.20 1.58
C PHE A 183 11.38 -15.40 3.00
N ARG A 184 11.70 -14.43 3.88
CA ARG A 184 10.99 -14.17 5.13
C ARG A 184 10.16 -12.91 4.94
N ILE A 185 8.87 -13.01 5.16
CA ILE A 185 7.90 -11.96 4.93
C ILE A 185 7.38 -11.52 6.30
N ILE A 186 7.52 -10.23 6.57
CA ILE A 186 7.16 -9.65 7.87
C ILE A 186 6.19 -8.50 7.62
N VAL A 187 5.01 -8.57 8.23
CA VAL A 187 4.03 -7.49 8.24
C VAL A 187 4.09 -6.82 9.61
N ARG A 188 4.28 -5.50 9.61
CA ARG A 188 4.25 -4.70 10.83
C ARG A 188 3.10 -3.71 10.79
N HIS A 189 2.43 -3.56 11.92
CA HIS A 189 1.40 -2.54 12.10
C HIS A 189 1.81 -1.65 13.27
N ASN A 190 2.04 -0.36 13.01
CA ASN A 190 2.54 0.61 13.99
C ASN A 190 3.85 0.20 14.70
N GLY A 191 4.71 -0.54 13.99
CA GLY A 191 6.00 -1.02 14.52
C GLY A 191 5.96 -2.43 15.10
N ASP A 192 4.78 -2.92 15.51
CA ASP A 192 4.62 -4.25 16.07
C ASP A 192 4.55 -5.30 14.96
N VAL A 193 5.27 -6.41 15.15
CA VAL A 193 5.22 -7.56 14.23
C VAL A 193 3.86 -8.23 14.35
N TRP A 194 3.13 -8.23 13.23
CA TRP A 194 1.80 -8.81 13.11
C TRP A 194 1.83 -10.15 12.40
N GLU A 195 2.73 -10.27 11.42
CA GLU A 195 2.99 -11.50 10.69
C GLU A 195 4.49 -11.68 10.50
N ASP A 196 4.93 -12.93 10.53
CA ASP A 196 6.30 -13.33 10.30
C ASP A 196 6.29 -14.77 9.78
N PHE A 197 6.51 -14.94 8.49
CA PHE A 197 6.36 -16.24 7.84
C PHE A 197 7.37 -16.41 6.70
N SER A 198 7.56 -17.65 6.28
CA SER A 198 8.48 -17.97 5.18
C SER A 198 7.73 -18.27 3.90
N SER A 199 8.22 -17.80 2.75
CA SER A 199 7.67 -18.21 1.46
C SER A 199 7.82 -19.72 1.20
N SER A 200 8.72 -20.42 1.90
CA SER A 200 8.83 -21.88 1.85
C SER A 200 7.61 -22.62 2.43
N GLU A 201 6.77 -21.94 3.22
CA GLU A 201 5.56 -22.51 3.82
C GLU A 201 4.31 -22.32 2.94
N GLN A 202 4.50 -21.84 1.72
CA GLN A 202 3.45 -21.74 0.71
C GLN A 202 2.91 -23.13 0.38
N ILE A 203 1.58 -23.21 0.22
CA ILE A 203 0.90 -24.45 -0.17
C ILE A 203 1.18 -24.72 -1.65
N TRP A 204 1.17 -23.66 -2.46
CA TRP A 204 1.52 -23.64 -3.88
C TRP A 204 2.65 -22.65 -4.10
N SER A 205 3.76 -23.08 -4.67
CA SER A 205 4.92 -22.20 -4.90
C SER A 205 4.62 -21.15 -6.00
N ALA A 206 5.54 -20.18 -6.18
CA ALA A 206 5.46 -19.22 -7.28
C ALA A 206 5.33 -19.91 -8.66
N ALA A 207 5.96 -21.05 -8.88
CA ALA A 207 5.85 -21.84 -10.11
C ALA A 207 4.46 -22.49 -10.29
N GLU A 208 3.66 -22.57 -9.23
CA GLU A 208 2.34 -23.21 -9.23
C GLU A 208 1.20 -22.20 -9.21
N CYS A 209 1.36 -21.07 -8.54
CA CYS A 209 0.39 -19.97 -8.48
C CYS A 209 0.48 -18.97 -9.62
N THR A 210 1.55 -19.01 -10.43
CA THR A 210 1.67 -18.18 -11.62
C THR A 210 1.40 -19.03 -12.86
N VAL A 211 0.64 -18.47 -13.82
CA VAL A 211 0.41 -19.05 -15.17
C VAL A 211 -0.52 -20.30 -15.25
N ARG A 212 -1.04 -20.86 -14.14
CA ARG A 212 -1.62 -22.23 -14.16
C ARG A 212 -3.15 -22.43 -14.13
N ASP A 213 -4.00 -21.44 -14.38
CA ASP A 213 -5.46 -21.71 -14.56
C ASP A 213 -5.82 -22.31 -15.95
N LEU A 214 -4.96 -23.17 -16.48
CA LEU A 214 -5.02 -23.58 -17.88
C LEU A 214 -6.03 -24.70 -18.12
N ASP A 215 -6.14 -25.67 -17.21
CA ASP A 215 -7.04 -26.80 -17.36
C ASP A 215 -8.50 -26.36 -17.21
N GLU A 216 -8.80 -25.49 -16.22
CA GLU A 216 -10.11 -24.87 -16.06
C GLU A 216 -10.44 -23.86 -17.16
N ALA A 217 -9.50 -23.00 -17.57
CA ALA A 217 -9.76 -22.08 -18.69
C ALA A 217 -9.95 -22.83 -20.02
N HIS A 218 -9.25 -23.94 -20.23
CA HIS A 218 -9.51 -24.86 -21.34
C HIS A 218 -10.91 -25.47 -21.24
N ALA A 219 -11.30 -25.98 -20.08
CA ALA A 219 -12.62 -26.57 -19.85
C ALA A 219 -13.75 -25.55 -20.07
N LEU A 220 -13.49 -24.27 -19.77
CA LEU A 220 -14.41 -23.14 -20.00
C LEU A 220 -14.33 -22.54 -21.41
N GLY A 221 -13.40 -22.98 -22.27
CA GLY A 221 -13.13 -22.38 -23.58
C GLY A 221 -12.55 -20.97 -23.55
N PHE A 222 -12.15 -20.50 -22.37
CA PHE A 222 -11.64 -19.15 -22.13
C PHE A 222 -10.16 -19.09 -22.48
N ARG A 223 -9.79 -18.21 -23.43
CA ARG A 223 -8.38 -17.99 -23.83
C ARG A 223 -7.92 -16.66 -23.26
N PHE A 224 -6.85 -16.67 -22.46
CA PHE A 224 -6.22 -15.44 -21.97
C PHE A 224 -4.71 -15.43 -22.24
N PHE A 225 -4.16 -14.22 -22.28
CA PHE A 225 -2.73 -13.93 -22.34
C PHE A 225 -2.34 -13.36 -20.98
N ALA A 226 -1.34 -13.92 -20.30
CA ALA A 226 -0.82 -13.36 -19.06
C ALA A 226 0.65 -12.97 -19.27
N LYS A 227 0.91 -11.66 -19.33
CA LYS A 227 2.27 -11.10 -19.35
C LYS A 227 2.76 -10.76 -17.92
N GLU A 228 1.91 -10.84 -16.88
CA GLU A 228 2.01 -9.92 -15.75
C GLU A 228 1.62 -10.47 -14.35
N VAL A 229 1.76 -9.60 -13.34
CA VAL A 229 2.00 -9.86 -11.92
C VAL A 229 0.99 -10.78 -11.24
N SER A 230 1.49 -11.77 -10.50
CA SER A 230 0.71 -12.62 -9.60
C SER A 230 1.21 -12.44 -8.16
N VAL A 231 0.29 -12.20 -7.24
CA VAL A 231 0.58 -11.93 -5.83
C VAL A 231 0.25 -13.18 -5.00
N SER A 232 1.19 -13.65 -4.16
CA SER A 232 1.05 -14.86 -3.34
C SER A 232 0.62 -14.53 -1.91
N HIS A 233 -0.53 -15.05 -1.49
CA HIS A 233 -1.27 -14.72 -0.25
C HIS A 233 -0.49 -14.95 1.05
N ALA A 234 -0.75 -14.09 2.05
CA ALA A 234 -0.11 -14.04 3.37
C ALA A 234 -1.07 -14.29 4.54
N TYR A 235 -0.52 -14.50 5.75
CA TYR A 235 -1.24 -15.00 6.93
C TYR A 235 -1.50 -13.91 7.99
N VAL A 236 -2.71 -13.38 8.05
CA VAL A 236 -3.09 -12.29 8.98
C VAL A 236 -3.67 -12.75 10.33
N HIS A 237 -3.11 -12.24 11.44
CA HIS A 237 -3.69 -12.38 12.79
C HIS A 237 -3.99 -11.05 13.53
N LEU A 238 -5.24 -10.55 13.50
CA LEU A 238 -5.74 -9.55 14.48
C LEU A 238 -5.60 -10.03 15.94
N VAL A 239 -4.77 -9.33 16.73
CA VAL A 239 -4.57 -9.60 18.16
C VAL A 239 -5.49 -8.73 19.01
N GLU A 240 -5.52 -7.40 18.82
CA GLU A 240 -6.46 -6.49 19.52
C GLU A 240 -6.91 -5.32 18.63
N ILE A 241 -8.15 -4.85 18.85
CA ILE A 241 -8.74 -3.65 18.25
C ILE A 241 -9.23 -2.79 19.41
N GLY A 242 -9.04 -1.48 19.33
CA GLY A 242 -9.57 -0.57 20.35
C GLY A 242 -8.57 -0.13 21.41
N ILE A 243 -7.29 -0.51 21.27
CA ILE A 243 -6.27 -0.19 22.28
C ILE A 243 -5.65 1.19 22.06
N PRO A 244 -5.23 1.86 23.15
CA PRO A 244 -4.52 3.13 23.04
C PRO A 244 -3.19 2.99 22.28
N VAL A 245 -2.87 3.92 21.39
CA VAL A 245 -1.59 4.00 20.66
C VAL A 245 -0.90 5.33 20.93
N THR A 246 0.43 5.36 20.99
CA THR A 246 1.18 6.62 21.24
C THR A 246 1.80 7.12 19.95
N VAL A 247 1.41 8.31 19.49
CA VAL A 247 1.92 8.96 18.28
C VAL A 247 2.56 10.30 18.67
N GLY A 248 3.86 10.45 18.46
CA GLY A 248 4.57 11.70 18.77
C GLY A 248 4.49 12.14 20.24
N GLY A 249 4.33 11.19 21.17
CA GLY A 249 4.15 11.45 22.61
C GLY A 249 2.69 11.62 23.06
N LEU A 250 1.73 11.64 22.13
CA LEU A 250 0.30 11.70 22.43
C LEU A 250 -0.30 10.29 22.44
N THR A 251 -0.89 9.88 23.56
CA THR A 251 -1.69 8.64 23.63
C THR A 251 -3.10 8.89 23.07
N VAL A 252 -3.42 8.19 21.99
CA VAL A 252 -4.69 8.22 21.27
C VAL A 252 -5.49 6.96 21.57
N LYS A 253 -6.76 7.11 21.94
CA LYS A 253 -7.70 6.02 22.20
C LYS A 253 -8.77 5.98 21.11
N THR A 254 -9.40 4.81 20.96
CA THR A 254 -10.56 4.69 20.08
C THR A 254 -11.67 5.63 20.52
N GLY A 255 -12.16 6.41 19.58
CA GLY A 255 -13.17 7.42 19.81
C GLY A 255 -12.61 8.82 20.03
N ASP A 256 -11.32 9.02 20.26
CA ASP A 256 -10.74 10.36 20.42
C ASP A 256 -10.90 11.21 19.14
N LEU A 257 -11.25 12.49 19.31
CA LEU A 257 -11.25 13.47 18.22
C LEU A 257 -9.86 14.08 18.13
N LEU A 258 -9.17 13.88 17.01
CA LEU A 258 -7.82 14.41 16.82
C LEU A 258 -7.81 15.57 15.81
N HIS A 259 -6.88 16.49 16.00
CA HIS A 259 -6.51 17.50 15.01
C HIS A 259 -5.00 17.45 14.78
N GLY A 260 -4.60 17.46 13.51
CA GLY A 260 -3.18 17.46 13.15
C GLY A 260 -2.91 18.41 11.98
N ASP A 261 -1.75 19.03 12.03
CA ASP A 261 -1.22 19.91 10.99
C ASP A 261 0.30 19.71 10.83
N LYS A 262 0.97 20.61 10.11
CA LYS A 262 2.44 20.53 9.90
C LYS A 262 3.27 20.69 11.19
N HIS A 263 2.65 21.07 12.31
CA HIS A 263 3.30 21.33 13.60
C HIS A 263 3.06 20.22 14.62
N GLY A 264 2.17 19.26 14.35
CA GLY A 264 1.98 18.07 15.19
C GLY A 264 0.54 17.56 15.20
N VAL A 265 0.24 16.70 16.18
CA VAL A 265 -1.09 16.12 16.40
C VAL A 265 -1.50 16.39 17.85
N THR A 266 -2.74 16.81 18.05
CA THR A 266 -3.35 17.03 19.37
C THR A 266 -4.70 16.34 19.50
N SER A 267 -5.09 16.02 20.73
CA SER A 267 -6.42 15.50 21.05
C SER A 267 -7.36 16.64 21.41
N ILE A 268 -8.53 16.67 20.79
CA ILE A 268 -9.62 17.60 21.07
C ILE A 268 -10.60 16.94 22.05
N PRO A 269 -10.81 17.51 23.25
CA PRO A 269 -11.87 17.05 24.14
C PRO A 269 -13.26 17.26 23.50
N PHE A 270 -14.07 16.20 23.43
CA PHE A 270 -15.41 16.28 22.84
C PHE A 270 -16.30 17.37 23.43
N GLY A 271 -16.18 17.63 24.74
CA GLY A 271 -16.99 18.64 25.43
C GLY A 271 -16.82 20.06 24.87
N ILE A 272 -15.70 20.34 24.20
CA ILE A 272 -15.44 21.65 23.58
C ILE A 272 -15.48 21.60 22.05
N ALA A 273 -15.53 20.41 21.44
CA ALA A 273 -15.40 20.24 19.99
C ALA A 273 -16.41 21.07 19.18
N ALA A 274 -17.66 21.13 19.64
CA ALA A 274 -18.71 21.90 18.98
C ALA A 274 -18.50 23.43 19.03
N GLN A 275 -17.70 23.92 19.98
CA GLN A 275 -17.43 25.35 20.18
C GLN A 275 -16.23 25.83 19.35
N ILE A 276 -15.41 24.90 18.84
CA ILE A 276 -14.18 25.20 18.10
C ILE A 276 -14.46 26.04 16.85
N PRO A 277 -15.45 25.74 15.99
CA PRO A 277 -15.68 26.53 14.78
C PRO A 277 -15.95 28.02 15.07
N ASP A 278 -16.76 28.32 16.08
CA ASP A 278 -17.10 29.69 16.47
C ASP A 278 -15.89 30.43 17.06
N MET A 279 -15.09 29.72 17.86
CA MET A 279 -13.85 30.27 18.41
C MET A 279 -12.81 30.55 17.33
N VAL A 280 -12.61 29.61 16.40
CA VAL A 280 -11.72 29.78 15.24
C VAL A 280 -12.14 30.99 14.43
N LYS A 281 -13.44 31.17 14.18
CA LYS A 281 -13.95 32.35 13.47
C LYS A 281 -13.63 33.64 14.22
N THR A 282 -13.82 33.66 15.54
CA THR A 282 -13.53 34.82 16.38
C THR A 282 -12.05 35.19 16.34
N ILE A 283 -11.16 34.20 16.40
CA ILE A 283 -9.71 34.40 16.27
C ILE A 283 -9.36 34.88 14.86
N ALA A 284 -9.93 34.26 13.82
CA ALA A 284 -9.67 34.62 12.43
C ALA A 284 -10.14 36.05 12.11
N ASP A 285 -11.30 36.47 12.60
CA ASP A 285 -11.82 37.83 12.42
C ASP A 285 -10.90 38.87 13.10
N TYR A 286 -10.42 38.57 14.32
CA TYR A 286 -9.43 39.40 15.02
C TYR A 286 -8.09 39.47 14.28
N GLU A 287 -7.54 38.31 13.89
CA GLU A 287 -6.26 38.25 13.16
C GLU A 287 -6.37 38.94 11.80
N LYS A 288 -7.51 38.79 11.12
CA LYS A 288 -7.78 39.45 9.84
C LYS A 288 -7.71 40.97 9.95
N MET A 289 -8.22 41.58 11.02
CA MET A 289 -8.09 43.03 11.24
C MET A 289 -6.61 43.46 11.29
N ILE A 290 -5.77 42.69 11.99
CA ILE A 290 -4.33 42.96 12.11
C ILE A 290 -3.63 42.72 10.77
N ILE A 291 -3.95 41.62 10.08
CA ILE A 291 -3.36 41.26 8.79
C ILE A 291 -3.74 42.29 7.73
N ASP A 292 -5.00 42.69 7.66
CA ASP A 292 -5.49 43.67 6.69
C ASP A 292 -4.84 45.04 6.92
N LEU A 293 -4.64 45.48 8.18
CA LEU A 293 -3.86 46.68 8.51
C LEU A 293 -2.40 46.55 8.06
N CYS A 294 -1.76 45.41 8.31
CA CYS A 294 -0.38 45.16 7.87
C CYS A 294 -0.23 45.16 6.35
N GLN A 295 -1.30 44.87 5.60
CA GLN A 295 -1.31 44.82 4.15
C GLN A 295 -1.82 46.12 3.50
N SER A 296 -2.32 47.08 4.27
CA SER A 296 -2.89 48.33 3.74
C SER A 296 -1.83 49.41 3.50
N SER A 297 -2.19 50.41 2.69
CA SER A 297 -1.38 51.61 2.48
C SER A 297 -1.26 52.49 3.73
N ASP A 298 -2.12 52.27 4.72
CA ASP A 298 -2.22 53.06 5.95
C ASP A 298 -1.39 52.45 7.11
N PHE A 299 -0.59 51.42 6.81
CA PHE A 299 0.26 50.75 7.78
C PHE A 299 1.29 51.70 8.42
N SER A 300 1.35 51.70 9.75
CA SER A 300 2.44 52.29 10.54
C SER A 300 2.68 51.48 11.82
N MET A 301 3.88 51.58 12.39
CA MET A 301 4.23 50.89 13.64
C MET A 301 3.38 51.38 14.82
N GLU A 302 2.99 52.64 14.81
CA GLU A 302 2.11 53.28 15.77
C GLU A 302 0.68 52.73 15.65
N ALA A 303 0.13 52.69 14.43
CA ALA A 303 -1.21 52.12 14.17
C ALA A 303 -1.28 50.63 14.55
N LEU A 304 -0.23 49.86 14.26
CA LEU A 304 -0.17 48.45 14.65
C LEU A 304 -0.15 48.29 16.18
N LYS A 305 0.64 49.11 16.90
CA LYS A 305 0.67 49.08 18.38
C LYS A 305 -0.67 49.48 18.99
N GLU A 306 -1.40 50.40 18.38
CA GLU A 306 -2.74 50.79 18.85
C GLU A 306 -3.77 49.68 18.64
N ASN A 307 -3.76 49.04 17.47
CA ASN A 307 -4.68 47.93 17.17
C ASN A 307 -4.32 46.64 17.92
N ALA A 308 -3.03 46.40 18.19
CA ALA A 308 -2.57 45.25 18.98
C ALA A 308 -2.84 45.40 20.49
N LYS A 309 -3.24 46.58 20.99
CA LYS A 309 -3.70 46.77 22.37
C LYS A 309 -5.12 46.25 22.60
N ILE A 310 -5.85 45.89 21.55
CA ILE A 310 -7.14 45.22 21.67
C ILE A 310 -6.89 43.82 22.24
N THR A 311 -7.44 43.55 23.43
CA THR A 311 -7.30 42.30 24.15
C THR A 311 -7.65 41.12 23.25
N ARG A 312 -6.74 40.13 23.17
CA ARG A 312 -7.05 38.88 22.47
C ARG A 312 -8.30 38.25 23.10
N PRO A 313 -9.19 37.63 22.32
CA PRO A 313 -10.46 37.11 22.82
C PRO A 313 -10.33 35.85 23.69
N TYR A 314 -9.13 35.53 24.19
CA TYR A 314 -8.79 34.34 24.97
C TYR A 314 -7.66 34.62 25.96
#